data_AF-A0A2V7RUM5-F1
#
_entry.id   AF-A0A2V7RUM5-F1
#
_cell.length_a   1.000
_cell.length_b   1.000
_cell.length_c   1.000
_cell.angle_alpha   90.00
_cell.angle_beta   90.00
_cell.angle_gamma   90.00
#
_symmetry.space_group_name_H-M   'P 1'
#
loop_
_entity.id
_entity.type
_entity.pdbx_description
1 polymer ?
#
loop_
_entity_poly.entity_id
_entity_poly.type
_entity_poly.pdbx_seq_one_letter_code
_entity_poly.pdbx_strand_id
1 'polypeptide(L)'
;MEKLLEQSRADEDFKAAVRAYYERGEASGIRVDSYIPPVKVQRLLKYVLATEAELPIQGLAVTGSSGCSDFVGTVEAKTHSATHVFEFGWCCRWRAEQEGYTDYFGYPDQIRAAQEFDWQCFHTWRRR
;
A
#
# COMPACT_ATOMS: atom_id res chain seq x y z
N MET A 1 6.28 -8.31 -7.38
CA MET A 1 5.73 -8.69 -6.06
C MET A 1 6.62 -9.73 -5.43
N GLU A 2 6.87 -10.87 -6.07
CA GLU A 2 7.73 -11.94 -5.54
C GLU A 2 9.06 -11.45 -4.96
N LYS A 3 9.82 -10.60 -5.66
CA LYS A 3 11.06 -10.03 -5.12
C LYS A 3 10.88 -9.30 -3.78
N LEU A 4 9.77 -8.58 -3.58
CA LEU A 4 9.48 -7.91 -2.30
C LEU A 4 9.12 -8.93 -1.21
N LEU A 5 8.40 -10.00 -1.56
CA LEU A 5 8.07 -11.08 -0.63
C LEU A 5 9.32 -11.88 -0.23
N GLU A 6 10.24 -12.12 -1.15
CA GLU A 6 11.52 -12.78 -0.89
C GLU A 6 12.42 -11.96 0.04
N GLN A 7 12.43 -10.63 -0.16
CA GLN A 7 13.22 -9.70 0.65
C GLN A 7 12.59 -9.41 2.02
N SER A 8 11.28 -9.63 2.16
CA SER A 8 10.56 -9.39 3.40
C SER A 8 10.68 -10.55 4.38
N ARG A 9 10.87 -10.20 5.65
CA ARG A 9 10.81 -11.09 6.82
C ARG A 9 9.41 -11.47 7.26
N ALA A 10 8.38 -11.02 6.54
CA ALA A 10 7.01 -11.45 6.81
C ALA A 10 6.89 -12.97 6.87
N ASP A 11 5.94 -13.46 7.65
CA ASP A 11 5.72 -14.89 7.81
C ASP A 11 5.18 -15.48 6.50
N GLU A 12 5.51 -16.75 6.23
CA GLU A 12 5.15 -17.40 4.96
C GLU A 12 3.63 -17.47 4.74
N ASP A 13 2.85 -17.63 5.82
CA ASP A 13 1.38 -17.56 5.77
C ASP A 13 0.89 -16.17 5.33
N PHE A 14 1.53 -15.10 5.82
CA PHE A 14 1.19 -13.75 5.39
C PHE A 14 1.61 -13.49 3.94
N LYS A 15 2.79 -13.98 3.52
CA LYS A 15 3.20 -13.91 2.11
C LYS A 15 2.21 -14.65 1.20
N ALA A 16 1.73 -15.81 1.61
CA ALA A 16 0.68 -16.54 0.90
C ALA A 16 -0.63 -15.75 0.85
N ALA A 17 -1.02 -15.10 1.97
CA ALA A 17 -2.18 -14.21 2.01
C ALA A 17 -2.04 -13.01 1.05
N VAL A 18 -0.84 -12.40 0.95
CA VAL A 18 -0.57 -11.32 -0.01
C VAL A 18 -0.76 -11.83 -1.44
N ARG A 19 -0.21 -12.99 -1.80
CA ARG A 19 -0.41 -13.59 -3.13
C ARG A 19 -1.89 -13.84 -3.43
N ALA A 20 -2.60 -14.45 -2.48
CA ALA A 20 -4.05 -14.67 -2.57
C ALA A 20 -4.85 -13.38 -2.76
N TYR A 21 -4.48 -12.31 -2.04
CA TYR A 21 -5.12 -11.00 -2.17
C TYR A 21 -4.90 -10.39 -3.56
N TYR A 22 -3.74 -10.61 -4.17
CA TYR A 22 -3.46 -10.17 -5.53
C TYR A 22 -4.35 -10.85 -6.57
N GLU A 23 -4.68 -12.12 -6.35
CA GLU A 23 -5.52 -12.90 -7.26
C GLU A 23 -7.01 -12.61 -7.07
N ARG A 24 -7.48 -12.49 -5.82
CA ARG A 24 -8.90 -12.52 -5.48
C ARG A 24 -9.45 -11.21 -4.92
N GLY A 25 -8.58 -10.28 -4.51
CA GLY A 25 -8.96 -9.06 -3.81
C GLY A 25 -9.30 -9.25 -2.33
N GLU A 26 -9.13 -10.47 -1.80
CA GLU A 26 -9.36 -10.82 -0.39
C GLU A 26 -8.46 -11.99 0.04
N ALA A 27 -8.07 -12.03 1.32
CA ALA A 27 -7.30 -13.13 1.89
C ALA A 27 -7.39 -13.19 3.43
N SER A 28 -7.41 -14.39 4.00
CA SER A 28 -7.27 -14.62 5.44
C SER A 28 -5.90 -14.16 5.92
N GLY A 29 -5.83 -12.98 6.56
CA GLY A 29 -4.58 -12.32 6.96
C GLY A 29 -4.50 -10.86 6.54
N ILE A 30 -5.37 -10.42 5.63
CA ILE A 30 -5.50 -9.02 5.20
C ILE A 30 -6.95 -8.58 5.44
N ARG A 31 -7.15 -7.74 6.45
CA ARG A 31 -8.46 -7.16 6.79
C ARG A 31 -8.53 -5.73 6.26
N VAL A 32 -9.62 -5.38 5.59
CA VAL A 32 -9.89 -4.03 5.12
C VAL A 32 -11.25 -3.61 5.67
N ASP A 33 -11.26 -2.61 6.56
CA ASP A 33 -12.44 -2.27 7.37
C ASP A 33 -13.48 -1.39 6.64
N SER A 34 -13.17 -0.95 5.42
CA SER A 34 -14.04 -0.16 4.54
C SER A 34 -13.89 -0.62 3.10
N TYR A 35 -14.81 -0.20 2.22
CA TYR A 35 -14.63 -0.45 0.79
C TYR A 35 -13.45 0.38 0.26
N ILE A 36 -12.33 -0.30 -0.02
CA ILE A 36 -11.16 0.25 -0.69
C ILE A 36 -10.92 -0.56 -1.96
N PRO A 37 -10.69 0.09 -3.12
CA PRO A 37 -10.36 -0.63 -4.36
C PRO A 37 -9.15 -1.56 -4.16
N PRO A 38 -9.22 -2.85 -4.58
CA PRO A 38 -8.15 -3.83 -4.35
C PRO A 38 -6.78 -3.36 -4.84
N VAL A 39 -6.73 -2.67 -5.99
CA VAL A 39 -5.48 -2.13 -6.56
C VAL A 39 -4.76 -1.16 -5.61
N LYS A 40 -5.48 -0.42 -4.77
CA LYS A 40 -4.89 0.51 -3.80
C LYS A 40 -4.35 -0.22 -2.59
N VAL A 41 -5.06 -1.24 -2.12
CA VAL A 41 -4.56 -2.12 -1.05
C VAL A 41 -3.32 -2.87 -1.53
N GLN A 42 -3.32 -3.38 -2.77
CA GLN A 42 -2.15 -3.99 -3.41
C GLN A 42 -0.94 -3.05 -3.41
N ARG A 43 -1.12 -1.77 -3.77
CA ARG A 43 -0.04 -0.76 -3.69
C ARG A 43 0.47 -0.54 -2.27
N LEU A 44 -0.44 -0.49 -1.29
CA LEU A 44 -0.07 -0.42 0.12
C LEU A 44 0.72 -1.65 0.58
N LEU A 45 0.32 -2.86 0.18
CA LEU A 45 1.04 -4.09 0.50
C LEU A 45 2.47 -4.07 -0.05
N LYS A 46 2.67 -3.63 -1.30
CA LYS A 46 4.02 -3.43 -1.86
C LYS A 46 4.84 -2.48 -1.01
N TYR A 47 4.25 -1.35 -0.62
CA TYR A 47 4.96 -0.33 0.16
C TYR A 47 5.32 -0.82 1.57
N VAL A 48 4.41 -1.52 2.25
CA VAL A 48 4.65 -2.15 3.55
C VAL A 48 5.81 -3.15 3.45
N LEU A 49 5.76 -4.07 2.48
CA LEU A 49 6.79 -5.09 2.29
C LEU A 49 8.16 -4.48 1.93
N ALA A 50 8.17 -3.37 1.20
CA ALA A 50 9.40 -2.67 0.83
C ALA A 50 9.99 -1.85 1.99
N THR A 51 9.15 -1.15 2.74
CA THR A 51 9.58 -0.18 3.77
C THR A 51 9.84 -0.88 5.11
N GLU A 52 9.01 -1.87 5.44
CA GLU A 52 9.08 -2.64 6.69
C GLU A 52 9.58 -4.07 6.42
N ALA A 53 10.58 -4.20 5.54
CA ALA A 53 11.08 -5.50 5.09
C ALA A 53 11.61 -6.37 6.23
N GLU A 54 12.06 -5.78 7.34
CA GLU A 54 12.59 -6.52 8.49
C GLU A 54 11.51 -6.95 9.51
N LEU A 55 10.26 -6.49 9.37
CA LEU A 55 9.19 -6.85 10.29
C LEU A 55 8.63 -8.26 9.97
N PRO A 56 8.53 -9.16 10.97
CA PRO A 56 7.90 -10.47 10.82
C PRO A 56 6.37 -10.34 10.89
N ILE A 57 5.80 -9.77 9.84
CA ILE A 57 4.36 -9.51 9.72
C ILE A 57 3.62 -10.82 9.53
N GLN A 58 2.61 -11.04 10.37
CA GLN A 58 1.70 -12.20 10.36
C GLN A 58 0.31 -11.85 9.82
N GLY A 59 -0.06 -10.58 9.90
CA GLY A 59 -1.36 -10.11 9.47
C GLY A 59 -1.40 -8.60 9.40
N LEU A 60 -2.35 -8.09 8.64
CA LEU A 60 -2.46 -6.68 8.36
C LEU A 60 -3.93 -6.26 8.39
N ALA A 61 -4.23 -5.18 9.12
CA ALA A 61 -5.53 -4.53 9.07
C ALA A 61 -5.38 -3.12 8.50
N VAL A 62 -6.26 -2.74 7.57
CA VAL A 62 -6.28 -1.44 6.93
C VAL A 62 -7.58 -0.73 7.25
N THR A 63 -7.45 0.51 7.72
CA THR A 63 -8.57 1.41 7.94
C THR A 63 -8.28 2.74 7.26
N GLY A 64 -9.21 3.25 6.46
CA GLY A 64 -8.96 4.50 5.74
C GLY A 64 -10.04 4.85 4.74
N SER A 65 -9.71 5.82 3.89
CA SER A 65 -10.55 6.31 2.80
C SER A 65 -9.75 6.38 1.50
N SER A 66 -10.44 6.20 0.38
CA SER A 66 -9.86 6.22 -0.95
C SER A 66 -10.71 7.08 -1.88
N GLY A 67 -10.12 8.11 -2.48
CA GLY A 67 -10.73 8.88 -3.59
C GLY A 67 -10.30 8.36 -4.96
N CYS A 68 -10.37 9.20 -5.99
CA CYS A 68 -9.90 8.80 -7.33
C CYS A 68 -8.38 8.68 -7.39
N SER A 69 -7.65 9.58 -6.72
CA SER A 69 -6.20 9.73 -6.83
C SER A 69 -5.44 9.46 -5.53
N ASP A 70 -6.14 9.43 -4.39
CA ASP A 70 -5.56 9.35 -3.06
C ASP A 70 -6.05 8.12 -2.28
N PHE A 71 -5.20 7.65 -1.36
CA PHE A 71 -5.50 6.59 -0.41
C PHE A 71 -4.79 6.92 0.90
N VAL A 72 -5.57 7.21 1.93
CA VAL A 72 -5.07 7.69 3.23
C VAL A 72 -5.68 6.88 4.36
N GLY A 73 -4.93 6.70 5.44
CA GLY A 73 -5.44 6.00 6.61
C GLY A 73 -4.35 5.46 7.50
N THR A 74 -4.69 4.38 8.19
CA THR A 74 -3.81 3.65 9.08
C THR A 74 -3.72 2.19 8.69
N VAL A 75 -2.53 1.63 8.88
CA VAL A 75 -2.28 0.21 8.76
C VAL A 75 -1.74 -0.34 10.06
N GLU A 76 -2.35 -1.41 10.53
CA GLU A 76 -1.93 -2.18 11.69
C GLU A 76 -1.26 -3.46 11.21
N ALA A 77 0.07 -3.52 11.32
CA ALA A 77 0.85 -4.72 11.03
C ALA A 77 1.04 -5.52 12.31
N LYS A 78 0.44 -6.70 12.37
CA LYS A 78 0.55 -7.63 13.49
C LYS A 78 1.80 -8.50 13.32
N THR A 79 2.58 -8.61 14.38
CA THR A 79 3.69 -9.55 14.51
C THR A 79 3.41 -10.46 15.72
N HIS A 80 4.27 -11.45 15.97
CA HIS A 80 4.13 -12.32 17.13
C HIS A 80 4.20 -11.56 18.48
N SER A 81 4.98 -10.49 18.55
CA SER A 81 5.26 -9.78 19.81
C SER A 81 4.50 -8.46 19.97
N ALA A 82 4.06 -7.84 18.87
CA ALA A 82 3.44 -6.53 18.90
C ALA A 82 2.58 -6.22 17.65
N THR A 83 1.71 -5.23 17.79
CA THR A 83 1.04 -4.55 16.67
C THR A 83 1.75 -3.24 16.39
N HIS A 84 2.16 -3.03 15.14
CA HIS A 84 2.79 -1.82 14.65
C HIS A 84 1.77 -1.00 13.87
N VAL A 85 1.55 0.26 14.27
CA VAL A 85 0.57 1.13 13.63
C VAL A 85 1.29 2.20 12.83
N PHE A 86 0.92 2.32 11.55
CA PHE A 86 1.46 3.33 10.65
C PHE A 86 0.35 4.17 10.06
N GLU A 87 0.52 5.49 10.08
CA GLU A 87 -0.24 6.41 9.26
C GLU A 87 0.37 6.47 7.86
N PHE A 88 -0.48 6.46 6.84
CA PHE A 88 -0.04 6.54 5.46
C PHE A 88 -0.88 7.51 4.63
N GLY A 89 -0.25 8.02 3.58
CA GLY A 89 -0.91 8.77 2.52
C GLY A 89 -0.24 8.50 1.18
N TRP A 90 -0.96 7.83 0.28
CA TRP A 90 -0.58 7.59 -1.10
C TRP A 90 -1.41 8.48 -2.02
N CYS A 91 -0.79 9.25 -2.91
CA CYS A 91 -1.51 10.14 -3.82
C CYS A 91 -0.76 10.31 -5.15
N CYS A 92 -1.32 9.77 -6.24
CA CYS A 92 -0.70 9.89 -7.56
C CYS A 92 -0.82 11.30 -8.15
N ARG A 93 -1.84 12.08 -7.75
CA ARG A 93 -1.92 13.50 -8.10
C ARG A 93 -0.76 14.29 -7.48
N TRP A 94 -0.51 14.09 -6.19
CA TRP A 94 0.64 14.71 -5.52
C TRP A 94 1.95 14.35 -6.22
N ARG A 95 2.13 13.07 -6.57
CA ARG A 95 3.33 12.64 -7.31
C ARG A 95 3.42 13.34 -8.67
N ALA A 96 2.34 13.42 -9.44
CA ALA A 96 2.31 14.13 -10.72
C ALA A 96 2.71 15.61 -10.56
N GLU A 97 2.24 16.28 -9.50
CA GLU A 97 2.63 17.65 -9.18
C GLU A 97 4.13 17.77 -8.84
N GLN A 98 4.70 16.80 -8.11
CA GLN A 98 6.15 16.79 -7.81
C GLN A 98 7.01 16.63 -9.06
N GLU A 99 6.57 15.81 -10.01
CA GLU A 99 7.30 15.57 -11.27
C GLU A 99 7.00 16.61 -12.36
N GLY A 100 6.10 17.56 -12.09
CA GLY A 100 5.65 18.54 -13.09
C GLY A 100 4.86 17.92 -14.25
N TYR A 101 4.22 16.77 -14.04
CA TYR A 101 3.44 16.08 -15.06
C TYR A 101 2.08 16.76 -15.22
N THR A 102 1.82 17.29 -16.41
CA THR A 102 0.54 17.90 -16.78
C THR A 102 -0.11 17.14 -17.93
N ASP A 103 -1.43 16.96 -17.84
CA ASP A 103 -2.23 16.43 -18.93
C ASP A 103 -2.46 17.50 -20.02
N TYR A 104 -3.16 17.14 -21.09
CA TYR A 104 -3.47 18.03 -22.20
C TYR A 104 -4.26 19.30 -21.79
N PHE A 105 -4.94 19.26 -20.65
CA PHE A 105 -5.73 20.37 -20.12
C PHE A 105 -4.98 21.21 -19.09
N GLY A 106 -3.73 20.85 -18.78
CA GLY A 106 -2.91 21.54 -17.78
C GLY A 106 -3.18 21.11 -16.34
N TYR A 107 -3.95 20.05 -16.10
CA TYR A 107 -4.11 19.46 -14.77
C TYR A 107 -3.01 18.44 -14.48
N PRO A 108 -2.73 18.11 -13.21
CA PRO A 108 -1.75 17.07 -12.90
C PRO A 108 -2.09 15.72 -13.55
N ASP A 109 -1.16 15.15 -14.32
CA ASP A 109 -1.36 13.86 -14.98
C ASP A 109 -1.15 12.70 -13.99
N GLN A 110 -2.18 12.51 -13.16
CA GLN A 110 -2.23 11.48 -12.14
C GLN A 110 -2.30 10.05 -12.72
N ILE A 111 -2.71 9.90 -14.00
CA ILE A 111 -2.76 8.60 -14.69
C ILE A 111 -1.33 8.19 -15.02
N ARG A 112 -0.57 9.08 -15.66
CA ARG A 112 0.85 8.86 -15.94
C ARG A 112 1.63 8.58 -14.65
N ALA A 113 1.42 9.38 -13.60
CA ALA A 113 2.08 9.15 -12.32
C ALA A 113 1.71 7.79 -11.71
N ALA A 114 0.44 7.36 -11.79
CA ALA A 114 0.02 6.05 -11.29
C ALA A 114 0.61 4.88 -12.11
N GLN A 115 0.90 5.08 -13.40
CA GLN A 115 1.53 4.08 -14.26
C GLN A 115 3.03 3.98 -14.03
N GLU A 116 3.71 5.12 -13.92
CA GLU A 116 5.17 5.16 -13.79
C GLU A 116 5.65 4.80 -12.37
N PHE A 117 4.98 5.33 -11.35
CA PHE A 117 5.42 5.16 -9.96
C PHE A 117 4.67 4.05 -9.21
N ASP A 118 3.52 3.63 -9.72
CA ASP A 118 2.67 2.58 -9.12
C ASP A 118 2.44 2.78 -7.62
N TRP A 119 3.19 2.06 -6.78
CA TRP A 119 3.11 2.09 -5.32
C TRP A 119 4.02 3.14 -4.67
N GLN A 120 4.83 3.88 -5.42
CA GLN A 120 5.83 4.83 -4.90
C GLN A 120 5.30 6.28 -4.72
N CYS A 121 3.98 6.46 -4.73
CA CYS A 121 3.33 7.76 -4.52
C CYS A 121 2.99 8.05 -3.05
N PHE A 122 3.68 7.43 -2.09
CA PHE A 122 3.49 7.74 -0.67
C PHE A 122 4.19 9.04 -0.31
N HIS A 123 3.41 10.03 0.13
CA HIS A 123 3.91 11.30 0.67
C HIS A 123 3.93 11.31 2.20
N THR A 124 3.23 10.37 2.84
CA THR A 124 3.21 10.18 4.29
C THR A 124 3.40 8.71 4.60
N TRP A 125 4.35 8.42 5.49
CA TRP A 125 4.51 7.15 6.21
C TRP A 125 5.08 7.46 7.59
N ARG A 126 4.29 7.24 8.65
CA ARG A 126 4.70 7.58 10.03
C ARG A 126 4.25 6.50 10.99
N ARG A 127 5.18 6.02 11.81
CA ARG A 127 4.87 5.10 12.90
C ARG A 127 4.25 5.89 14.06
N ARG A 128 3.15 5.37 14.61
CA ARG A 128 2.53 5.86 15.86
C ARG A 128 3.12 5.17 17.08
#